data_AF-A0A6I6W1F2-F1
#
_entry.id   AF-A0A6I6W1F2-F1
#
_cell.length_a   1.000
_cell.length_b   1.000
_cell.length_c   1.000
_cell.angle_alpha   90.00
_cell.angle_beta   90.00
_cell.angle_gamma   90.00
#
_symmetry.space_group_name_H-M   'P 1'
#
loop_
_entity.id
_entity.type
_entity.pdbx_description
1 polymer ?
#
loop_
_entity_poly.entity_id
_entity_poly.type
_entity_poly.pdbx_seq_one_letter_code
_entity_poly.pdbx_strand_id
1 'polypeptide(L)'
;MRLISARQAWREALHESRDSVLAAAQERIKLGKRGRVIGETMPSMRDSNGRCAHMLAAGLVQSAIGTLPKPLQHFGHALYSPVANGQDINVAHALVWLTVDLGECTAKRKEVAYWMALAAIKSHQAAVNGREAWGPGRVVEFVHDWYGTKVSVSHWARDWSTIWSTIASTVDHLDAKALKPVAAVIVKMAERRVFGTSRWDLYDREHVADLRAEAYAARRGSAREALHARLNAMGTEQLRRWFRRMNAYGAAYRREWGIDTQENPGRHLVYNDRISEYWSQRQRVGDVTKRVA
;
A
#
# COMPACT_ATOMS: atom_id res chain seq x y z
N MET A 1 -0.39 -0.27 -4.17
CA MET A 1 0.47 0.20 -3.06
C MET A 1 0.08 1.64 -2.74
N ARG A 2 -0.23 1.97 -1.49
CA ARG A 2 -0.43 3.37 -1.08
C ARG A 2 0.87 3.84 -0.42
N LEU A 3 1.61 4.71 -1.10
CA LEU A 3 2.89 5.24 -0.61
C LEU A 3 2.65 6.32 0.44
N ILE A 4 2.74 5.99 1.73
CA ILE A 4 2.59 6.94 2.84
C ILE A 4 3.96 7.38 3.37
N SER A 5 4.92 6.46 3.46
CA SER A 5 6.28 6.79 3.93
C SER A 5 7.35 5.94 3.22
N ALA A 6 8.60 6.42 3.22
CA ALA A 6 9.74 5.69 2.63
C ALA A 6 10.01 4.35 3.32
N ARG A 7 9.82 4.28 4.65
CA ARG A 7 9.98 3.06 5.46
C ARG A 7 8.95 2.00 5.08
N GLN A 8 7.69 2.40 4.96
CA GLN A 8 6.61 1.53 4.48
C GLN A 8 6.87 1.08 3.03
N ALA A 9 7.26 2.01 2.15
CA ALA A 9 7.52 1.70 0.75
C ALA A 9 8.65 0.69 0.58
N TRP A 10 9.73 0.81 1.36
CA TRP A 10 10.83 -0.15 1.36
C TRP A 10 10.35 -1.55 1.73
N ARG A 11 9.58 -1.68 2.82
CA ARG A 11 9.01 -2.94 3.27
C ARG A 11 8.08 -3.56 2.22
N GLU A 12 7.12 -2.78 1.73
CA GLU A 12 6.12 -3.25 0.78
C GLU A 12 6.70 -3.60 -0.58
N ALA A 13 7.75 -2.90 -1.01
CA ALA A 13 8.43 -3.20 -2.26
C ALA A 13 9.14 -4.56 -2.23
N LEU A 14 9.55 -5.04 -1.05
CA LEU A 14 10.21 -6.34 -0.86
C LEU A 14 9.27 -7.42 -0.33
N HIS A 15 8.00 -7.08 -0.09
CA HIS A 15 6.99 -8.05 0.30
C HIS A 15 6.36 -8.66 -0.95
N GLU A 16 6.44 -9.98 -1.10
CA GLU A 16 5.70 -10.65 -2.16
C GLU A 16 4.20 -10.61 -1.85
N SER A 17 3.44 -9.86 -2.65
CA SER A 17 1.97 -9.86 -2.63
C SER A 17 1.37 -11.10 -3.30
N ARG A 18 1.99 -12.27 -3.12
CA ARG A 18 1.42 -13.55 -3.54
C ARG A 18 0.71 -14.17 -2.34
N ASP A 19 -0.59 -14.41 -2.48
CA ASP A 19 -1.22 -15.48 -1.71
C ASP A 19 -0.43 -16.76 -1.96
N SER A 20 -0.09 -17.48 -0.89
CA SER A 20 0.64 -18.73 -1.04
C SER A 20 -0.14 -19.67 -1.96
N VAL A 21 0.57 -20.46 -2.77
CA VAL A 21 -0.08 -21.45 -3.67
C VAL A 21 -1.03 -22.35 -2.88
N LEU A 22 -0.70 -22.62 -1.61
CA LEU A 22 -1.52 -23.36 -0.66
C LEU A 22 -2.77 -22.60 -0.20
N ALA A 23 -2.69 -21.29 0.07
CA ALA A 23 -3.86 -20.47 0.40
C ALA A 23 -4.84 -20.40 -0.79
N ALA A 24 -4.30 -20.19 -2.00
CA ALA A 24 -5.09 -20.24 -3.23
C ALA A 24 -5.69 -21.65 -3.48
N ALA A 25 -4.98 -22.72 -3.09
CA ALA A 25 -5.49 -24.08 -3.15
C ALA A 25 -6.54 -24.38 -2.06
N GLN A 26 -6.40 -23.83 -0.85
CA GLN A 26 -7.39 -23.98 0.23
C GLN A 26 -8.70 -23.29 -0.11
N GLU A 27 -8.67 -22.08 -0.68
CA GLU A 27 -9.87 -21.41 -1.19
C GLU A 27 -10.54 -22.22 -2.31
N ARG A 28 -9.75 -22.88 -3.18
CA ARG A 28 -10.28 -23.81 -4.19
C ARG A 28 -10.96 -25.04 -3.58
N ILE A 29 -10.40 -25.58 -2.50
CA ILE A 29 -10.95 -26.73 -1.77
C ILE A 29 -12.26 -26.33 -1.08
N LYS A 30 -12.32 -25.16 -0.42
CA LYS A 30 -13.55 -24.62 0.19
C LYS A 30 -14.66 -24.42 -0.83
N LEU A 31 -14.32 -24.02 -2.05
CA LEU A 31 -15.26 -23.87 -3.16
C LEU A 31 -15.62 -25.20 -3.85
N GLY A 32 -15.12 -26.35 -3.36
CA GLY A 32 -15.44 -27.69 -3.89
C GLY A 32 -14.85 -27.98 -5.27
N LYS A 33 -13.89 -27.18 -5.75
CA LYS A 33 -13.41 -27.25 -7.13
C LYS A 33 -12.31 -28.31 -7.30
N ARG A 34 -12.60 -29.36 -8.09
CA ARG A 34 -11.60 -30.36 -8.53
C ARG A 34 -11.12 -30.04 -9.94
N GLY A 35 -10.00 -29.34 -10.05
CA GLY A 35 -9.29 -29.12 -11.32
C GLY A 35 -9.59 -27.78 -12.02
N ARG A 36 -9.01 -27.61 -13.22
CA ARG A 36 -9.09 -26.37 -14.02
C ARG A 36 -10.34 -26.40 -14.90
N VAL A 37 -11.32 -25.55 -14.61
CA VAL A 37 -12.53 -25.40 -15.43
C VAL A 37 -12.25 -24.43 -16.58
N ILE A 38 -12.47 -24.87 -17.81
CA ILE A 38 -12.30 -24.05 -19.02
C ILE A 38 -13.45 -23.04 -19.06
N GLY A 39 -13.13 -21.73 -19.10
CA GLY A 39 -14.12 -20.65 -19.19
C GLY A 39 -14.44 -19.90 -17.88
N GLU A 40 -13.85 -20.29 -16.75
CA GLU A 40 -13.99 -19.51 -15.50
C GLU A 40 -13.05 -18.28 -15.49
N THR A 41 -13.62 -17.10 -15.22
CA THR A 41 -12.84 -15.90 -14.88
C THR A 41 -12.29 -16.08 -13.47
N MET A 42 -11.00 -16.39 -13.34
CA MET A 42 -10.36 -16.52 -12.04
C MET A 42 -10.13 -15.12 -11.42
N PRO A 43 -10.52 -14.87 -10.16
CA PRO A 43 -10.12 -13.67 -9.42
C PRO A 43 -8.60 -13.55 -9.21
N SER A 44 -7.83 -14.61 -9.49
CA SER A 44 -6.43 -14.73 -9.12
C SER A 44 -5.42 -14.68 -10.28
N MET A 45 -5.85 -14.42 -11.53
CA MET A 45 -4.93 -14.52 -12.67
C MET A 45 -4.94 -13.37 -13.67
N ARG A 46 -5.75 -12.33 -13.44
CA ARG A 46 -5.65 -11.09 -14.22
C ARG A 46 -4.88 -10.04 -13.45
N ASP A 47 -3.85 -9.55 -14.10
CA ASP A 47 -3.16 -8.29 -13.84
C ASP A 47 -4.19 -7.16 -13.66
N SER A 48 -4.71 -7.00 -12.44
CA SER A 48 -5.51 -5.82 -12.12
C SER A 48 -4.63 -4.59 -12.27
N ASN A 49 -5.20 -3.47 -12.74
CA ASN A 49 -4.47 -2.20 -12.83
C ASN A 49 -3.75 -1.86 -11.51
N GLY A 50 -4.40 -2.17 -10.37
CA GLY A 50 -3.81 -2.05 -9.04
C GLY A 50 -2.58 -2.93 -8.80
N ARG A 51 -2.54 -4.16 -9.34
CA ARG A 51 -1.37 -5.06 -9.27
C ARG A 51 -0.24 -4.55 -10.15
N CYS A 52 -0.52 -4.15 -11.40
CA CYS A 52 0.49 -3.53 -12.27
C CYS A 52 1.06 -2.26 -11.65
N ALA A 53 0.21 -1.40 -11.09
CA ALA A 53 0.62 -0.19 -10.39
C ALA A 53 1.48 -0.50 -9.15
N HIS A 54 1.13 -1.54 -8.39
CA HIS A 54 1.96 -2.00 -7.26
C HIS A 54 3.32 -2.54 -7.72
N MET A 55 3.37 -3.39 -8.76
CA MET A 55 4.64 -3.91 -9.28
C MET A 55 5.52 -2.79 -9.85
N LEU A 56 4.94 -1.82 -10.54
CA LEU A 56 5.67 -0.64 -11.00
C LEU A 56 6.23 0.17 -9.83
N ALA A 57 5.41 0.46 -8.82
CA ALA A 57 5.83 1.19 -7.63
C ALA A 57 6.95 0.45 -6.88
N ALA A 58 6.79 -0.86 -6.68
CA ALA A 58 7.78 -1.71 -6.05
C ALA A 58 9.09 -1.74 -6.85
N GLY A 59 9.02 -1.90 -8.18
CA GLY A 59 10.20 -1.89 -9.06
C GLY A 59 10.95 -0.57 -9.03
N LEU A 60 10.25 0.57 -8.98
CA LEU A 60 10.89 1.88 -8.84
C LEU A 60 11.59 2.04 -7.48
N VAL A 61 10.96 1.58 -6.40
CA VAL A 61 11.57 1.59 -5.06
C VAL A 61 12.78 0.65 -5.00
N GLN A 62 12.67 -0.57 -5.53
CA GLN A 62 13.78 -1.53 -5.60
C GLN A 62 14.95 -0.98 -6.44
N SER A 63 14.66 -0.32 -7.57
CA SER A 63 15.68 0.35 -8.38
C SER A 63 16.37 1.46 -7.60
N ALA A 64 15.63 2.28 -6.85
CA ALA A 64 16.20 3.31 -5.98
C ALA A 64 17.06 2.74 -4.85
N ILE A 65 16.63 1.63 -4.21
CA ILE A 65 17.43 0.90 -3.23
C ILE A 65 18.74 0.42 -3.89
N GLY A 66 18.66 -0.08 -5.13
CA GLY A 66 19.80 -0.53 -5.91
C GLY A 66 20.88 0.54 -6.16
N THR A 67 20.54 1.84 -6.08
CA THR A 67 21.50 2.95 -6.21
C THR A 67 22.35 3.19 -4.97
N LEU A 68 21.95 2.68 -3.80
CA LEU A 68 22.68 2.84 -2.55
C LEU A 68 23.97 2.01 -2.55
N PRO A 69 25.02 2.40 -1.81
CA PRO A 69 26.15 1.52 -1.53
C PRO A 69 25.71 0.21 -0.87
N LYS A 70 26.37 -0.92 -1.18
CA LYS A 70 26.00 -2.25 -0.66
C LYS A 70 25.82 -2.32 0.85
N PRO A 71 26.71 -1.75 1.69
CA PRO A 71 26.50 -1.77 3.14
C PRO A 71 25.21 -1.07 3.57
N LEU A 72 24.84 0.01 2.88
CA LEU A 72 23.64 0.79 3.20
C LEU A 72 22.36 0.10 2.69
N GLN A 73 22.45 -0.68 1.60
CA GLN A 73 21.37 -1.59 1.18
C GLN A 73 21.08 -2.63 2.27
N HIS A 74 22.12 -3.35 2.73
CA HIS A 74 22.01 -4.35 3.80
C HIS A 74 21.48 -3.74 5.11
N PHE A 75 21.93 -2.53 5.45
CA PHE A 75 21.39 -1.78 6.58
C PHE A 75 19.88 -1.52 6.47
N GLY A 76 19.41 -1.02 5.32
CA GLY A 76 17.98 -0.84 5.07
C GLY A 76 17.20 -2.16 5.06
N HIS A 77 17.79 -3.24 4.53
CA HIS A 77 17.18 -4.57 4.57
C HIS A 77 17.03 -5.07 6.01
N ALA A 78 18.07 -4.96 6.84
CA ALA A 78 18.04 -5.37 8.24
C ALA A 78 16.92 -4.66 9.03
N LEU A 79 16.63 -3.40 8.70
CA LEU A 79 15.58 -2.63 9.36
C LEU A 79 14.17 -2.92 8.82
N TYR A 80 14.00 -2.99 7.50
CA TYR A 80 12.69 -2.88 6.84
C TYR A 80 12.27 -4.11 6.06
N SER A 81 13.22 -4.92 5.59
CA SER A 81 12.93 -6.05 4.71
C SER A 81 12.25 -7.19 5.49
N PRO A 82 11.11 -7.72 5.01
CA PRO A 82 10.50 -8.91 5.60
C PRO A 82 11.33 -10.18 5.35
N VAL A 83 12.25 -10.14 4.40
CA VAL A 83 13.14 -11.24 4.01
C VAL A 83 14.59 -11.02 4.44
N ALA A 84 14.81 -10.14 5.43
CA ALA A 84 16.14 -9.87 5.97
C ALA A 84 16.78 -11.14 6.54
N ASN A 85 18.06 -11.35 6.26
CA ASN A 85 18.82 -12.50 6.73
C ASN A 85 19.92 -12.10 7.73
N GLY A 86 20.67 -13.09 8.25
CA GLY A 86 21.76 -12.83 9.19
C GLY A 86 22.91 -12.01 8.59
N GLN A 87 23.15 -12.09 7.28
CA GLN A 87 24.17 -11.28 6.62
C GLN A 87 23.78 -9.80 6.61
N ASP A 88 22.51 -9.47 6.36
CA ASP A 88 22.02 -8.09 6.41
C ASP A 88 22.30 -7.47 7.78
N ILE A 89 22.04 -8.21 8.85
CA ILE A 89 22.27 -7.76 10.24
C ILE A 89 23.77 -7.58 10.50
N ASN A 90 24.61 -8.54 10.10
CA ASN A 90 26.06 -8.46 10.34
C ASN A 90 26.70 -7.29 9.57
N VAL A 91 26.31 -7.08 8.31
CA VAL A 91 26.80 -5.96 7.50
C VAL A 91 26.29 -4.63 8.05
N ALA A 92 25.02 -4.56 8.50
CA ALA A 92 24.46 -3.38 9.15
C ALA A 92 25.23 -3.03 10.43
N HIS A 93 25.53 -4.03 11.25
CA HIS A 93 26.30 -3.87 12.49
C HIS A 93 27.71 -3.36 12.21
N ALA A 94 28.41 -3.99 11.25
CA ALA A 94 29.74 -3.55 10.82
C ALA A 94 29.71 -2.11 10.29
N LEU A 95 28.70 -1.74 9.49
CA LEU A 95 28.55 -0.39 8.97
C LEU A 95 28.40 0.64 10.10
N VAL A 96 27.52 0.39 11.07
CA VAL A 96 27.34 1.30 12.22
C VAL A 96 28.62 1.42 13.02
N TRP A 97 29.28 0.29 13.29
CA TRP A 97 30.53 0.28 14.05
C TRP A 97 31.67 1.03 13.36
N LEU A 98 31.81 0.91 12.04
CA LEU A 98 32.83 1.62 11.28
C LEU A 98 32.51 3.10 11.06
N THR A 99 31.25 3.50 11.26
CA THR A 99 30.81 4.90 11.06
C THR A 99 30.82 5.69 12.37
N VAL A 100 30.60 5.03 13.51
CA VAL A 100 30.51 5.72 14.79
C VAL A 100 31.87 6.21 15.25
N ASP A 101 31.94 7.49 15.64
CA ASP A 101 33.11 8.06 16.28
C ASP A 101 32.86 8.20 17.79
N LEU A 102 33.49 7.32 18.56
CA LEU A 102 33.36 7.27 20.02
C LEU A 102 34.47 8.05 20.74
N GLY A 103 35.39 8.68 20.01
CA GLY A 103 36.56 9.33 20.59
C GLY A 103 37.48 8.38 21.37
N GLU A 104 38.20 8.92 22.34
CA GLU A 104 39.12 8.13 23.19
C GLU A 104 38.34 7.28 24.21
N CYS A 105 38.29 5.97 23.95
CA CYS A 105 37.70 4.97 24.83
C CYS A 105 38.70 3.85 25.13
N THR A 106 38.64 3.30 26.35
CA THR A 106 39.43 2.11 26.72
C THR A 106 39.01 0.89 25.88
N ALA A 107 39.91 -0.07 25.68
CA ALA A 107 39.63 -1.27 24.88
C ALA A 107 38.37 -2.01 25.37
N LYS A 108 38.23 -2.21 26.69
CA LYS A 108 37.05 -2.83 27.30
C LYS A 108 35.75 -2.05 27.03
N ARG A 109 35.80 -0.71 27.03
CA ARG A 109 34.62 0.11 26.69
C ARG A 109 34.27 0.00 25.21
N LYS A 110 35.27 -0.11 24.33
CA LYS A 110 35.05 -0.32 22.89
C LYS A 110 34.38 -1.66 22.60
N GLU A 111 34.78 -2.73 23.29
CA GLU A 111 34.14 -4.04 23.15
C GLU A 111 32.66 -4.01 23.55
N VAL A 112 32.33 -3.38 24.68
CA VAL A 112 30.93 -3.19 25.09
C VAL A 112 30.17 -2.32 24.09
N ALA A 113 30.78 -1.22 23.63
CA ALA A 113 30.18 -0.32 22.65
C ALA A 113 29.89 -1.00 21.31
N TYR A 114 30.74 -1.95 20.89
CA TYR A 114 30.50 -2.78 19.72
C TYR A 114 29.17 -3.53 19.83
N TRP A 115 28.89 -4.18 20.96
CA TRP A 115 27.60 -4.87 21.18
C TRP A 115 26.43 -3.90 21.37
N MET A 116 26.67 -2.72 21.95
CA MET A 116 25.68 -1.64 22.02
C MET A 116 25.28 -1.13 20.62
N ALA A 117 26.18 -1.17 19.62
CA ALA A 117 25.83 -0.83 18.24
C ALA A 117 24.79 -1.78 17.65
N LEU A 118 24.92 -3.09 17.91
CA LEU A 118 23.90 -4.06 17.51
C LEU A 118 22.58 -3.83 18.26
N ALA A 119 22.65 -3.54 19.56
CA ALA A 119 21.47 -3.20 20.36
C ALA A 119 20.76 -1.93 19.84
N ALA A 120 21.50 -0.92 19.40
CA ALA A 120 20.94 0.31 18.83
C ALA A 120 20.18 0.04 17.52
N ILE A 121 20.72 -0.82 16.64
CA ILE A 121 20.02 -1.24 15.42
C ILE A 121 18.70 -1.94 15.78
N LYS A 122 18.71 -2.85 16.76
CA LYS A 122 17.51 -3.57 17.22
C LYS A 122 16.49 -2.65 17.90
N SER A 123 16.96 -1.69 18.70
CA SER A 123 16.13 -0.65 19.30
C SER A 123 15.45 0.21 18.22
N HIS A 124 16.21 0.66 17.23
CA HIS A 124 15.68 1.43 16.09
C HIS A 124 14.66 0.63 15.29
N GLN A 125 14.95 -0.64 15.01
CA GLN A 125 14.02 -1.55 14.35
C GLN A 125 12.71 -1.71 15.14
N ALA A 126 12.78 -1.79 16.47
CA ALA A 126 11.58 -1.85 17.31
C ALA A 126 10.77 -0.54 17.21
N ALA A 127 11.44 0.61 17.30
CA ALA A 127 10.83 1.94 17.19
C ALA A 127 10.10 2.13 15.86
N VAL A 128 10.73 1.76 14.74
CA VAL A 128 10.09 1.87 13.42
C VAL A 128 8.89 0.93 13.26
N ASN A 129 8.89 -0.19 13.98
CA ASN A 129 7.76 -1.11 14.00
C ASN A 129 6.63 -0.70 14.96
N GLY A 130 6.67 0.51 15.51
CA GLY A 130 5.65 1.03 16.42
C GLY A 130 5.76 0.49 17.85
N ARG A 131 6.89 -0.13 18.22
CA ARG A 131 7.20 -0.50 19.60
C ARG A 131 7.99 0.62 20.28
N GLU A 132 8.04 0.60 21.60
CA GLU A 132 8.88 1.54 22.34
C GLU A 132 10.37 1.28 22.06
N ALA A 133 11.14 2.36 21.88
CA ALA A 133 12.59 2.29 21.78
C ALA A 133 13.17 1.72 23.08
N TRP A 134 14.28 0.99 22.99
CA TRP A 134 14.84 0.31 24.15
C TRP A 134 15.42 1.30 25.15
N GLY A 135 15.01 1.17 26.41
CA GLY A 135 15.63 1.85 27.53
C GLY A 135 16.94 1.18 27.99
N PRO A 136 17.70 1.84 28.89
CA PRO A 136 18.99 1.35 29.38
C PRO A 136 18.98 -0.08 29.92
N GLY A 137 17.93 -0.46 30.66
CA GLY A 137 17.80 -1.80 31.23
C GLY A 137 17.78 -2.89 30.16
N ARG A 138 17.02 -2.68 29.08
CA ARG A 138 16.92 -3.65 27.98
C ARG A 138 18.21 -3.72 27.17
N VAL A 139 18.90 -2.60 26.99
CA VAL A 139 20.20 -2.56 26.30
C VAL A 139 21.25 -3.34 27.10
N VAL A 140 21.31 -3.13 28.42
CA VAL A 140 22.24 -3.83 29.31
C VAL A 140 21.97 -5.33 29.34
N GLU A 141 20.70 -5.74 29.43
CA GLU A 141 20.29 -7.15 29.35
C GLU A 141 20.75 -7.76 28.03
N PHE A 142 20.50 -7.10 26.90
CA PHE A 142 20.94 -7.57 25.59
C PHE A 142 22.46 -7.71 25.50
N VAL A 143 23.22 -6.72 25.96
CA VAL A 143 24.69 -6.78 25.95
C VAL A 143 25.18 -7.92 26.85
N HIS A 144 24.56 -8.13 28.01
CA HIS A 144 24.90 -9.25 28.88
C HIS A 144 24.66 -10.59 28.19
N ASP A 145 23.53 -10.76 27.51
CA ASP A 145 23.19 -12.03 26.84
C ASP A 145 24.14 -12.36 25.68
N TRP A 146 24.59 -11.34 24.94
CA TRP A 146 25.45 -11.53 23.76
C TRP A 146 26.95 -11.51 24.07
N TYR A 147 27.40 -10.67 25.02
CA TYR A 147 28.81 -10.47 25.35
C TYR A 147 29.22 -11.05 26.72
N GLY A 148 28.27 -11.37 27.59
CA GLY A 148 28.53 -12.00 28.89
C GLY A 148 29.00 -11.05 29.99
N THR A 149 29.16 -9.75 29.71
CA THR A 149 29.60 -8.78 30.73
C THR A 149 28.42 -8.08 31.39
N LYS A 150 28.38 -8.11 32.72
CA LYS A 150 27.41 -7.35 33.53
C LYS A 150 27.77 -5.86 33.51
N VAL A 151 26.97 -5.07 32.79
CA VAL A 151 27.02 -3.61 32.81
C VAL A 151 26.05 -3.09 33.89
N SER A 152 26.47 -2.13 34.72
CA SER A 152 25.58 -1.57 35.74
C SER A 152 24.63 -0.54 35.13
N VAL A 153 23.33 -0.77 35.27
CA VAL A 153 22.28 0.20 34.86
C VAL A 153 22.32 1.45 35.74
N SER A 154 22.66 1.32 37.03
CA SER A 154 22.65 2.42 38.00
C SER A 154 23.66 3.53 37.66
N HIS A 155 24.75 3.21 36.96
CA HIS A 155 25.76 4.19 36.52
C HIS A 155 25.64 4.56 35.03
N TRP A 156 24.54 4.17 34.38
CA TRP A 156 24.33 4.37 32.95
C TRP A 156 24.52 5.83 32.51
N ALA A 157 23.88 6.77 33.22
CA ALA A 157 23.91 8.18 32.90
C ALA A 157 25.33 8.74 32.78
N ARG A 158 26.25 8.28 33.63
CA ARG A 158 27.64 8.73 33.66
C ARG A 158 28.53 7.98 32.66
N ASP A 159 28.38 6.65 32.59
CA ASP A 159 29.37 5.79 31.96
C ASP A 159 29.02 5.42 30.51
N TRP A 160 27.74 5.42 30.13
CA TRP A 160 27.26 4.83 28.87
C TRP A 160 26.29 5.71 28.08
N SER A 161 25.65 6.70 28.71
CA SER A 161 24.64 7.56 28.07
C SER A 161 25.18 8.25 26.81
N THR A 162 26.39 8.81 26.88
CA THR A 162 27.02 9.50 25.74
C THR A 162 27.35 8.52 24.62
N ILE A 163 28.00 7.38 24.93
CA ILE A 163 28.31 6.33 23.95
C ILE A 163 27.05 5.84 23.25
N TRP A 164 25.99 5.54 24.02
CA TRP A 164 24.71 5.11 23.49
C TRP A 164 24.09 6.16 22.57
N SER A 165 24.06 7.43 23.00
CA SER A 165 23.47 8.52 22.23
C SER A 165 24.22 8.75 20.91
N THR A 166 25.55 8.66 20.93
CA THR A 166 26.38 8.78 19.72
C THR A 166 26.11 7.63 18.74
N ILE A 167 26.02 6.40 19.24
CA ILE A 167 25.68 5.22 18.42
C ILE A 167 24.27 5.37 17.85
N ALA A 168 23.27 5.68 18.68
CA ALA A 168 21.88 5.83 18.26
C ALA A 168 21.72 6.92 17.19
N SER A 169 22.37 8.07 17.38
CA SER A 169 22.41 9.16 16.40
C SER A 169 23.06 8.72 15.08
N THR A 170 24.11 7.89 15.14
CA THR A 170 24.74 7.31 13.94
C THR A 170 23.76 6.41 13.18
N VAL A 171 22.98 5.59 13.90
CA VAL A 171 21.93 4.75 13.31
C VAL A 171 20.84 5.61 12.65
N ASP A 172 20.37 6.67 13.31
CA ASP A 172 19.40 7.62 12.75
C ASP A 172 19.91 8.28 11.47
N HIS A 173 21.18 8.68 11.45
CA HIS A 173 21.80 9.32 10.31
C HIS A 173 21.97 8.36 9.12
N LEU A 174 22.36 7.11 9.37
CA LEU A 174 22.44 6.06 8.36
C LEU A 174 21.05 5.70 7.82
N ASP A 175 20.03 5.67 8.68
CA ASP A 175 18.64 5.48 8.27
C ASP A 175 18.16 6.60 7.32
N ALA A 176 18.39 7.86 7.69
CA ALA A 176 18.07 9.00 6.85
C ALA A 176 18.77 8.92 5.48
N LYS A 177 20.04 8.50 5.45
CA LYS A 177 20.79 8.29 4.20
C LYS A 177 20.20 7.16 3.35
N ALA A 178 19.84 6.03 3.97
CA ALA A 178 19.25 4.90 3.27
C ALA A 178 17.89 5.27 2.66
N LEU A 179 17.05 6.01 3.40
CA LEU A 179 15.70 6.36 2.97
C LEU A 179 15.66 7.47 1.91
N LYS A 180 16.72 8.29 1.78
CA LYS A 180 16.76 9.44 0.84
C LYS A 180 16.34 9.10 -0.60
N PRO A 181 16.92 8.09 -1.30
CA PRO A 181 16.50 7.77 -2.66
C PRO A 181 15.08 7.21 -2.73
N VAL A 182 14.62 6.47 -1.72
CA VAL A 182 13.25 5.95 -1.67
C VAL A 182 12.23 7.08 -1.47
N ALA A 183 12.54 8.05 -0.60
CA ALA A 183 11.71 9.24 -0.41
C ALA A 183 11.59 10.06 -1.71
N ALA A 184 12.68 10.19 -2.47
CA ALA A 184 12.66 10.87 -3.77
C ALA A 184 11.72 10.17 -4.78
N VAL A 185 11.66 8.83 -4.78
CA VAL A 185 10.70 8.08 -5.61
C VAL A 185 9.26 8.39 -5.19
N ILE A 186 8.95 8.43 -3.90
CA ILE A 186 7.61 8.75 -3.39
C ILE A 186 7.19 10.14 -3.85
N VAL A 187 8.06 11.14 -3.68
CA VAL A 187 7.81 12.52 -4.12
C VAL A 187 7.56 12.55 -5.63
N LYS A 188 8.44 11.95 -6.44
CA LYS A 188 8.28 11.87 -7.90
C LYS A 188 6.99 11.18 -8.31
N MET A 189 6.57 10.14 -7.59
CA MET A 189 5.32 9.44 -7.84
C MET A 189 4.09 10.25 -7.43
N ALA A 190 4.18 11.07 -6.39
CA ALA A 190 3.13 12.02 -6.01
C ALA A 190 3.03 13.19 -6.99
N GLU A 191 4.16 13.68 -7.50
CA GLU A 191 4.28 14.75 -8.50
C GLU A 191 3.87 14.30 -9.91
N ARG A 192 3.93 13.00 -10.21
CA ARG A 192 3.40 12.39 -11.44
C ARG A 192 1.89 12.51 -11.63
N ARG A 193 1.20 13.33 -10.82
CA ARG A 193 -0.07 13.96 -11.21
C ARG A 193 0.18 14.89 -12.41
N VAL A 194 0.37 14.30 -13.59
CA VAL A 194 0.58 15.02 -14.85
C VAL A 194 -0.66 15.85 -15.16
N PHE A 195 -0.45 17.13 -15.48
CA PHE A 195 -1.47 17.99 -16.10
C PHE A 195 -1.96 17.35 -17.39
N GLY A 196 -3.05 16.61 -17.30
CA GLY A 196 -3.83 16.23 -18.47
C GLY A 196 -5.03 17.15 -18.64
N THR A 197 -5.46 17.32 -19.88
CA THR A 197 -6.62 18.12 -20.25
C THR A 197 -7.94 17.52 -19.74
N SER A 198 -7.96 16.25 -19.35
CA SER A 198 -9.13 15.61 -18.75
C SER A 198 -8.87 15.10 -17.33
N ARG A 199 -9.93 15.04 -16.52
CA ARG A 199 -9.91 14.44 -15.18
C ARG A 199 -9.41 13.00 -15.14
N TRP A 200 -9.47 12.29 -16.26
CA TRP A 200 -9.05 10.90 -16.42
C TRP A 200 -7.55 10.75 -16.65
N ASP A 201 -6.89 11.83 -17.07
CA ASP A 201 -5.46 11.87 -17.28
C ASP A 201 -4.71 12.23 -15.98
N LEU A 202 -5.41 12.91 -15.05
CA LEU A 202 -4.89 13.34 -13.74
C LEU A 202 -5.01 12.26 -12.66
N TYR A 203 -5.93 11.32 -12.81
CA TYR A 203 -6.28 10.31 -11.82
C TYR A 203 -6.59 8.98 -12.49
N ASP A 204 -6.26 7.85 -11.84
CA ASP A 204 -6.68 6.52 -12.30
C ASP A 204 -8.19 6.49 -12.58
N ARG A 205 -8.58 5.93 -13.72
CA ARG A 205 -9.96 5.81 -14.15
C ARG A 205 -10.86 5.21 -13.06
N GLU A 206 -10.37 4.18 -12.38
CA GLU A 206 -11.11 3.54 -11.30
C GLU A 206 -11.29 4.49 -10.11
N HIS A 207 -10.23 5.19 -9.71
CA HIS A 207 -10.27 6.21 -8.64
C HIS A 207 -11.25 7.35 -8.95
N VAL A 208 -11.27 7.82 -10.20
CA VAL A 208 -12.19 8.87 -10.66
C VAL A 208 -13.64 8.42 -10.58
N ALA A 209 -13.90 7.15 -10.85
CA ALA A 209 -15.22 6.56 -10.74
C ALA A 209 -15.62 6.33 -9.28
N ASP A 210 -14.69 5.93 -8.41
CA ASP A 210 -14.91 5.80 -6.96
C ASP A 210 -15.27 7.16 -6.33
N LEU A 211 -14.48 8.21 -6.61
CA LEU A 211 -14.79 9.58 -6.14
C LEU A 211 -16.16 10.07 -6.63
N ARG A 212 -16.52 9.73 -7.88
CA ARG A 212 -17.84 10.07 -8.44
C ARG A 212 -18.96 9.31 -7.73
N ALA A 213 -18.72 8.05 -7.41
CA ALA A 213 -19.66 7.21 -6.70
C ALA A 213 -19.88 7.70 -5.28
N GLU A 214 -18.81 8.03 -4.54
CA GLU A 214 -18.87 8.62 -3.19
C GLU A 214 -19.63 9.95 -3.20
N ALA A 215 -19.27 10.87 -4.10
CA ALA A 215 -19.94 12.16 -4.23
C ALA A 215 -21.43 12.02 -4.63
N TYR A 216 -21.78 11.00 -5.41
CA TYR A 216 -23.17 10.71 -5.73
C TYR A 216 -23.91 10.03 -4.58
N ALA A 217 -23.26 9.12 -3.84
CA ALA A 217 -23.84 8.41 -2.70
C ALA A 217 -24.37 9.40 -1.65
N ALA A 218 -23.61 10.46 -1.37
CA ALA A 218 -24.00 11.52 -0.43
C ALA A 218 -25.31 12.24 -0.80
N ARG A 219 -25.69 12.26 -2.09
CA ARG A 219 -26.92 12.91 -2.60
C ARG A 219 -27.83 11.96 -3.37
N ARG A 220 -27.68 10.65 -3.16
CA ARG A 220 -28.33 9.64 -4.00
C ARG A 220 -29.85 9.68 -3.88
N GLY A 221 -30.38 9.86 -2.67
CA GLY A 221 -31.82 9.92 -2.42
C GLY A 221 -32.49 11.06 -3.20
N SER A 222 -32.05 12.29 -2.95
CA SER A 222 -32.59 13.48 -3.63
C SER A 222 -32.38 13.44 -5.14
N ALA A 223 -31.26 12.92 -5.63
CA ALA A 223 -31.02 12.76 -7.06
C ALA A 223 -31.94 11.74 -7.73
N ARG A 224 -32.27 10.63 -7.05
CA ARG A 224 -33.22 9.63 -7.53
C ARG A 224 -34.64 10.18 -7.57
N GLU A 225 -35.07 10.85 -6.51
CA GLU A 225 -36.40 11.48 -6.43
C GLU A 225 -36.56 12.54 -7.52
N ALA A 226 -35.57 13.41 -7.72
CA ALA A 226 -35.59 14.42 -8.77
C ALA A 226 -35.63 13.78 -10.18
N LEU A 227 -34.88 12.69 -10.40
CA LEU A 227 -34.93 11.97 -11.67
C LEU A 227 -36.31 11.36 -11.91
N HIS A 228 -36.87 10.69 -10.90
CA HIS A 228 -38.17 10.03 -10.97
C HIS A 228 -39.29 11.06 -11.22
N ALA A 229 -39.36 12.13 -10.43
CA ALA A 229 -40.33 13.21 -10.59
C ALA A 229 -40.26 13.84 -11.99
N ARG A 230 -39.05 14.11 -12.49
CA ARG A 230 -38.84 14.67 -13.82
C ARG A 230 -39.34 13.74 -14.92
N LEU A 231 -39.08 12.42 -14.82
CA LEU A 231 -39.55 11.46 -15.82
C LEU A 231 -41.05 11.25 -15.74
N ASN A 232 -41.65 11.32 -14.55
CA ASN A 232 -43.09 11.21 -14.39
C ASN A 232 -43.85 12.38 -15.01
N ALA A 233 -43.27 13.59 -14.94
CA ALA A 233 -43.82 14.79 -15.57
C ALA A 233 -43.67 14.81 -17.11
N MET A 234 -42.85 13.94 -17.70
CA MET A 234 -42.69 13.88 -19.16
C MET A 234 -43.86 13.17 -19.84
N GLY A 235 -44.32 13.74 -20.95
CA GLY A 235 -45.25 13.07 -21.85
C GLY A 235 -44.60 11.91 -22.62
N THR A 236 -45.43 11.06 -23.24
CA THR A 236 -45.00 9.83 -23.94
C THR A 236 -43.93 10.06 -25.00
N GLU A 237 -44.05 11.13 -25.80
CA GLU A 237 -43.07 11.43 -26.85
C GLU A 237 -41.70 11.83 -26.26
N GLN A 238 -41.71 12.62 -25.18
CA GLN A 238 -40.50 13.04 -24.47
C GLN A 238 -39.80 11.84 -23.81
N LEU A 239 -40.56 10.91 -23.25
CA LEU A 239 -40.04 9.64 -22.72
C LEU A 239 -39.39 8.79 -23.80
N ARG A 240 -40.00 8.65 -24.98
CA ARG A 240 -39.41 7.92 -26.12
C ARG A 240 -38.10 8.55 -26.58
N ARG A 241 -37.99 9.89 -26.60
CA ARG A 241 -36.72 10.58 -26.87
C ARG A 241 -35.68 10.29 -25.78
N TRP A 242 -36.10 10.27 -24.51
CA TRP A 242 -35.23 9.91 -23.40
C TRP A 242 -34.76 8.45 -23.44
N PHE A 243 -35.62 7.48 -23.80
CA PHE A 243 -35.24 6.08 -23.98
C PHE A 243 -34.15 5.90 -25.05
N ARG A 244 -34.26 6.59 -26.19
CA ARG A 244 -33.23 6.56 -27.23
C ARG A 244 -31.88 7.08 -26.71
N ARG A 245 -31.88 8.18 -25.96
CA ARG A 245 -30.66 8.71 -25.31
C ARG A 245 -30.10 7.74 -24.28
N MET A 246 -30.95 7.10 -23.50
CA MET A 246 -30.54 6.11 -22.50
C MET A 246 -29.95 4.85 -23.13
N ASN A 247 -30.46 4.40 -24.28
CA ASN A 247 -29.87 3.29 -25.03
C ASN A 247 -28.46 3.65 -25.53
N ALA A 248 -28.29 4.83 -26.13
CA ALA A 248 -26.98 5.31 -26.59
C ALA A 248 -25.99 5.48 -25.42
N TYR A 249 -26.45 6.09 -24.33
CA TYR A 249 -25.68 6.24 -23.09
C TYR A 249 -25.28 4.87 -22.52
N GLY A 250 -26.21 3.93 -22.43
CA GLY A 250 -25.94 2.59 -21.90
C GLY A 250 -24.98 1.79 -22.76
N ALA A 251 -25.07 1.90 -24.09
CA ALA A 251 -24.12 1.28 -25.01
C ALA A 251 -22.71 1.88 -24.87
N ALA A 252 -22.59 3.21 -24.79
CA ALA A 252 -21.32 3.88 -24.55
C ALA A 252 -20.72 3.48 -23.18
N TYR A 253 -21.53 3.51 -22.13
CA TYR A 253 -21.10 3.17 -20.77
C TYR A 253 -20.63 1.72 -20.65
N ARG A 254 -21.34 0.77 -21.27
CA ARG A 254 -20.93 -0.64 -21.30
C ARG A 254 -19.70 -0.87 -22.18
N ARG A 255 -19.50 -0.11 -23.26
CA ARG A 255 -18.24 -0.18 -24.04
C ARG A 255 -17.04 0.27 -23.21
N GLU A 256 -17.23 1.27 -22.35
CA GLU A 256 -16.16 1.83 -21.51
C GLU A 256 -15.86 0.97 -20.26
N TRP A 257 -16.90 0.51 -19.58
CA TRP A 257 -16.80 -0.16 -18.27
C TRP A 257 -17.00 -1.67 -18.33
N GLY A 258 -17.61 -2.19 -19.40
CA GLY A 258 -17.83 -3.62 -19.60
C GLY A 258 -18.51 -4.28 -18.40
N ILE A 259 -17.90 -5.36 -17.94
CA ILE A 259 -18.37 -6.18 -16.81
C ILE A 259 -18.18 -5.51 -15.44
N ASP A 260 -17.36 -4.44 -15.33
CA ASP A 260 -17.16 -3.70 -14.06
C ASP A 260 -18.47 -3.13 -13.53
N THR A 261 -19.41 -2.82 -14.43
CA THR A 261 -20.77 -2.39 -14.09
C THR A 261 -21.56 -3.41 -13.27
N GLN A 262 -21.21 -4.70 -13.36
CA GLN A 262 -21.81 -5.80 -12.63
C GLN A 262 -20.95 -6.22 -11.42
N GLU A 263 -19.63 -6.24 -11.58
CA GLU A 263 -18.70 -6.67 -10.52
C GLU A 263 -18.58 -5.64 -9.39
N ASN A 264 -18.60 -4.34 -9.72
CA ASN A 264 -18.47 -3.25 -8.76
C ASN A 264 -19.67 -2.29 -8.82
N PRO A 265 -20.89 -2.75 -8.48
CA PRO A 265 -22.11 -1.96 -8.64
C PRO A 265 -22.09 -0.66 -7.80
N GLY A 266 -21.33 -0.65 -6.70
CA GLY A 266 -21.09 0.53 -5.85
C GLY A 266 -20.33 1.66 -6.55
N ARG A 267 -19.51 1.37 -7.56
CA ARG A 267 -18.82 2.39 -8.37
C ARG A 267 -19.72 3.01 -9.44
N HIS A 268 -20.77 2.28 -9.81
CA HIS A 268 -21.66 2.62 -10.94
C HIS A 268 -23.06 3.06 -10.51
N LEU A 269 -23.22 3.54 -9.27
CA LEU A 269 -24.52 3.89 -8.68
C LEU A 269 -25.38 4.82 -9.56
N VAL A 270 -24.77 5.85 -10.16
CA VAL A 270 -25.48 6.79 -11.06
C VAL A 270 -26.02 6.07 -12.30
N TYR A 271 -25.21 5.19 -12.87
CA TYR A 271 -25.60 4.42 -14.05
C TYR A 271 -26.71 3.44 -13.70
N ASN A 272 -26.55 2.71 -12.60
CA ASN A 272 -27.51 1.73 -12.11
C ASN A 272 -28.87 2.37 -11.81
N ASP A 273 -28.89 3.51 -11.10
CA ASP A 273 -30.14 4.22 -10.80
C ASP A 273 -30.87 4.69 -12.07
N ARG A 274 -30.13 5.17 -13.08
CA ARG A 274 -30.72 5.59 -14.37
C ARG A 274 -31.26 4.40 -15.17
N ILE A 275 -30.59 3.24 -15.11
CA ILE A 275 -31.07 2.02 -15.77
C ILE A 275 -32.32 1.47 -15.07
N SER A 276 -32.36 1.52 -13.74
CA SER A 276 -33.56 1.14 -12.97
C SER A 276 -34.76 2.01 -13.34
N GLU A 277 -34.59 3.33 -13.39
CA GLU A 277 -35.66 4.24 -13.83
C GLU A 277 -36.03 4.02 -15.31
N TYR A 278 -35.07 3.68 -16.17
CA TYR A 278 -35.36 3.34 -17.56
C TYR A 278 -36.33 2.18 -17.69
N TRP A 279 -36.12 1.11 -16.92
CA TRP A 279 -37.01 -0.05 -16.93
C TRP A 279 -38.38 0.25 -16.30
N SER A 280 -38.41 0.97 -15.17
CA SER A 280 -39.65 1.42 -14.54
C SER A 280 -40.54 2.21 -15.50
N GLN A 281 -39.95 3.18 -16.21
CA GLN A 281 -40.68 4.02 -17.15
C GLN A 281 -41.11 3.27 -18.43
N ARG A 282 -40.33 2.28 -18.89
CA ARG A 282 -40.75 1.44 -20.02
C ARG A 282 -41.94 0.55 -19.68
N GLN A 283 -41.99 0.02 -18.45
CA GLN A 283 -43.16 -0.73 -17.97
C GLN A 283 -44.41 0.17 -17.98
N ARG A 284 -44.28 1.43 -17.52
CA ARG A 284 -45.38 2.42 -17.53
C ARG A 284 -45.91 2.72 -18.93
N VAL A 285 -45.04 2.82 -19.94
CA VAL A 285 -45.42 3.11 -21.33
C VAL A 285 -45.98 1.87 -22.05
N GLY A 286 -46.00 0.70 -21.41
CA GLY A 286 -46.50 -0.55 -22.00
C GLY A 286 -45.59 -1.16 -23.06
N ASP A 287 -44.37 -0.64 -23.19
CA ASP A 287 -43.39 -0.99 -24.25
C ASP A 287 -42.45 -2.14 -23.82
N VAL A 288 -42.95 -2.96 -22.89
CA VAL A 288 -42.31 -4.18 -22.40
C VAL A 288 -43.27 -5.31 -22.70
N THR A 289 -43.01 -6.04 -23.78
CA THR A 289 -43.61 -7.38 -23.95
C THR A 289 -43.21 -8.19 -22.72
N LYS A 290 -44.19 -8.62 -21.92
CA LYS A 290 -43.97 -9.63 -20.89
C LYS A 290 -43.24 -10.80 -21.56
N ARG A 291 -41.95 -10.98 -21.27
CA ARG A 291 -41.35 -12.31 -21.42
C ARG A 291 -42.00 -13.15 -20.33
N VAL A 292 -43.09 -13.83 -20.71
CA VAL A 292 -43.65 -14.93 -19.94
C VAL A 292 -42.55 -15.99 -19.82
N ALA A 293 -42.52 -16.60 -18.64
CA ALA A 293 -41.50 -17.49 -18.07
C ALA A 293 -40.83 -18.47 -19.04
#